data_AF-A0A5C4VNE9-F1
#
_entry.id   AF-A0A5C4VNE9-F1
#
_cell.length_a   1.000
_cell.length_b   1.000
_cell.length_c   1.000
_cell.angle_alpha   90.00
_cell.angle_beta   90.00
_cell.angle_gamma   90.00
#
_symmetry.space_group_name_H-M   'P 1'
#
loop_
_entity.id
_entity.type
_entity.pdbx_description
1 polymer ?
#
loop_
_entity_poly.entity_id
_entity_poly.type
_entity_poly.pdbx_seq_one_letter_code
_entity_poly.pdbx_strand_id
1 'polypeptide(L)'
;MADMKDTRAPGGKSRPVLSGVSRDPYVAELRQQVLTELQAVSGSVELASKLNPADAKEQLRKAHAAQRAARLADSAAWLSTHEATLLDHFADGSEVVPSLIDPMVTPVRTPQDADLFRFATLQWSVPVSSGYGRRTRFLIRDRHNGKLMGIFALGDPVIAQGARDTAIGWDKANRNAKLYNVYDAFVLGAVEPYRQLLAGKLAALLTLSNEVRDFLSEKYANNKVGIHGDERVKDPTPVLITTSSALGRSSVYNRVTYDGSVMLHSVGFTKGFGHFQFSDQLFGQLLDFVRQDVLADPTAKVGSSKYGSGPNWRFRVIRTALKALDIPDDALNHNVKREVFLAPTAVGWDEYLRGERSDYVPYDLPVEKIGQYYRDRWAVGRAERRPGYQFWRKEEGRLTTHLADRQLVLGMPSGPVYGRVDLGSYSLAVGTAKRRITGRPSSGAKTQGTAFLSRLEGASFDITVADVQWDSGEREVFGYDPGATKPLSLLHERAPISVSPSGRFRNMSVLDLSVVRRRGTDVSAVPATPDSLADVLGFDLGTALDSLAEGIVGTRARLLKDKGPTGEQMCVVFDETDHVLPAVVWALTRPISLLRAINPDEPRPATPALQRRPPRSDELILDE
;
A
#
# COMPACT_ATOMS: atom_id res chain seq x y z
N MET A 1 -45.22 -39.45 -44.52
CA MET A 1 -43.85 -39.54 -45.06
C MET A 1 -42.90 -39.47 -43.89
N ALA A 2 -42.08 -40.51 -43.77
CA ALA A 2 -41.13 -40.75 -42.70
C ALA A 2 -39.88 -39.87 -42.81
N ASP A 3 -39.03 -40.02 -41.79
CA ASP A 3 -37.61 -39.63 -41.69
C ASP A 3 -37.32 -38.15 -41.35
N MET A 4 -36.39 -37.81 -40.44
CA MET A 4 -35.33 -38.57 -39.80
C MET A 4 -34.94 -37.85 -38.49
N LYS A 5 -34.70 -38.61 -37.42
CA LYS A 5 -34.11 -38.14 -36.16
C LYS A 5 -32.64 -37.76 -36.42
N ASP A 6 -32.22 -36.57 -36.00
CA ASP A 6 -30.80 -36.29 -35.68
C ASP A 6 -30.70 -35.82 -34.22
N THR A 7 -30.38 -36.78 -33.35
CA THR A 7 -30.02 -36.59 -31.96
C THR A 7 -28.57 -36.10 -31.87
N ARG A 8 -28.37 -34.79 -31.70
CA ARG A 8 -27.07 -34.25 -31.27
C ARG A 8 -27.03 -34.11 -29.75
N ALA A 9 -26.27 -35.01 -29.13
CA ALA A 9 -25.86 -34.92 -27.73
C ALA A 9 -25.13 -33.58 -27.46
N PRO A 10 -25.25 -33.01 -26.24
CA PRO A 10 -24.43 -31.86 -25.87
C PRO A 10 -23.00 -32.34 -25.69
N GLY A 11 -22.16 -32.07 -26.69
CA GLY A 11 -20.72 -32.25 -26.61
C GLY A 11 -20.17 -31.45 -25.44
N GLY A 12 -19.91 -32.13 -24.32
CA GLY A 12 -19.09 -31.63 -23.24
C GLY A 12 -17.71 -31.32 -23.81
N LYS A 13 -17.44 -30.04 -24.07
CA LYS A 13 -16.07 -29.57 -24.26
C LYS A 13 -15.36 -29.73 -22.92
N SER A 14 -14.70 -30.87 -22.73
CA SER A 14 -13.61 -30.99 -21.78
C SER A 14 -12.61 -29.87 -22.10
N ARG A 15 -12.53 -28.90 -21.19
CA ARG A 15 -11.50 -27.87 -21.23
C ARG A 15 -10.14 -28.56 -21.16
N PRO A 16 -9.11 -28.07 -21.88
CA PRO A 16 -7.77 -28.59 -21.68
C PRO A 16 -7.37 -28.26 -20.24
N VAL A 17 -7.22 -29.29 -19.43
CA VAL A 17 -6.42 -29.22 -18.21
C VAL A 17 -5.01 -28.89 -18.70
N LEU A 18 -4.44 -27.79 -18.21
CA LEU A 18 -3.04 -27.43 -18.43
C LEU A 18 -2.17 -28.49 -17.73
N SER A 19 -2.01 -29.66 -18.38
CA SER A 19 -1.33 -30.84 -17.85
C SER A 19 0.19 -30.68 -17.75
N GLY A 20 0.74 -29.52 -18.13
CA GLY A 20 2.18 -29.22 -18.06
C GLY A 20 2.65 -28.51 -16.79
N VAL A 21 1.75 -27.87 -16.01
CA VAL A 21 2.14 -27.02 -14.86
C VAL A 21 2.41 -27.86 -13.59
N SER A 22 1.87 -29.07 -13.52
CA SER A 22 1.87 -29.93 -12.32
C SER A 22 3.22 -30.59 -11.97
N ARG A 23 4.28 -30.45 -12.79
CA ARG A 23 5.59 -31.12 -12.55
C ARG A 23 6.73 -30.17 -12.19
N ASP A 24 6.48 -28.87 -12.14
CA ASP A 24 7.51 -27.91 -11.72
C ASP A 24 7.62 -27.89 -10.18
N PRO A 25 8.80 -28.22 -9.61
CA PRO A 25 9.04 -28.13 -8.17
C PRO A 25 8.69 -26.77 -7.57
N TYR A 26 8.85 -25.69 -8.34
CA TYR A 26 8.49 -24.34 -7.91
C TYR A 26 6.99 -24.16 -7.71
N VAL A 27 6.17 -24.68 -8.62
CA VAL A 27 4.70 -24.61 -8.53
C VAL A 27 4.20 -25.40 -7.31
N ALA A 28 4.80 -26.56 -7.04
CA ALA A 28 4.48 -27.36 -5.86
C ALA A 28 4.84 -26.64 -4.55
N GLU A 29 6.01 -25.99 -4.51
CA GLU A 29 6.45 -25.20 -3.36
C GLU A 29 5.55 -23.98 -3.13
N LEU A 30 5.24 -23.22 -4.18
CA LEU A 30 4.36 -22.05 -4.11
C LEU A 30 2.95 -22.46 -3.64
N ARG A 31 2.42 -23.57 -4.16
CA ARG A 31 1.14 -24.13 -3.69
C ARG A 31 1.18 -24.45 -2.20
N GLN A 32 2.26 -25.07 -1.71
CA GLN A 32 2.41 -25.41 -0.29
C GLN A 32 2.52 -24.16 0.60
N GLN A 33 3.22 -23.13 0.15
CA GLN A 33 3.31 -21.84 0.85
C GLN A 33 1.93 -21.18 0.95
N VAL A 34 1.15 -21.17 -0.14
CA VAL A 34 -0.24 -20.67 -0.13
C VAL A 34 -1.10 -21.42 0.88
N LEU A 35 -1.07 -22.75 0.87
CA LEU A 35 -1.85 -23.56 1.81
C LEU A 35 -1.44 -23.30 3.27
N THR A 36 -0.15 -23.09 3.52
CA THR A 36 0.37 -22.81 4.87
C THR A 36 -0.16 -21.48 5.41
N GLU A 37 -0.09 -20.39 4.63
CA GLU A 37 -0.62 -19.08 5.07
C GLU A 37 -2.15 -19.09 5.21
N LEU A 38 -2.85 -19.76 4.28
CA LEU A 38 -4.30 -19.98 4.39
C LEU A 38 -4.67 -20.73 5.68
N GLN A 39 -3.92 -21.78 6.03
CA GLN A 39 -4.15 -22.60 7.21
C GLN A 39 -3.87 -21.85 8.52
N ALA A 40 -2.80 -21.03 8.55
CA ALA A 40 -2.47 -20.21 9.70
C ALA A 40 -3.62 -19.24 10.07
N VAL A 41 -4.26 -18.66 9.04
CA VAL A 41 -5.36 -17.71 9.23
C VAL A 41 -6.68 -18.44 9.47
N SER A 42 -6.97 -19.52 8.74
CA SER A 42 -8.20 -20.30 8.94
C SER A 42 -8.26 -20.93 10.33
N GLY A 43 -7.14 -21.44 10.85
CA GLY A 43 -7.06 -21.95 12.23
C GLY A 43 -7.35 -20.88 13.28
N SER A 44 -6.86 -19.65 13.06
CA SER A 44 -7.13 -18.51 13.95
C SER A 44 -8.60 -18.08 13.91
N VAL A 45 -9.23 -18.08 12.72
CA VAL A 45 -10.65 -17.75 12.56
C VAL A 45 -11.56 -18.86 13.10
N GLU A 46 -11.22 -20.12 12.87
CA GLU A 46 -12.00 -21.25 13.35
C GLU A 46 -12.00 -21.28 14.89
N LEU A 47 -10.83 -21.04 15.50
CA LEU A 47 -10.71 -20.84 16.95
C LEU A 47 -11.57 -19.67 17.41
N ALA A 48 -11.50 -18.52 16.73
CA ALA A 48 -12.33 -17.35 17.06
C ALA A 48 -13.84 -17.64 17.01
N SER A 49 -14.30 -18.51 16.10
CA SER A 49 -15.73 -18.86 15.99
C SER A 49 -16.25 -19.70 17.16
N LYS A 50 -15.36 -20.36 17.90
CA LYS A 50 -15.67 -21.18 19.09
C LYS A 50 -15.55 -20.41 20.41
N LEU A 51 -15.14 -19.14 20.37
CA LEU A 51 -14.89 -18.30 21.54
C LEU A 51 -16.02 -17.30 21.79
N ASN A 52 -16.06 -16.73 22.99
CA ASN A 52 -16.95 -15.61 23.30
C ASN A 52 -16.57 -14.36 22.45
N PRO A 53 -17.46 -13.35 22.31
CA PRO A 53 -17.22 -12.22 21.41
C PRO A 53 -15.98 -11.36 21.73
N ALA A 54 -15.52 -11.33 22.97
CA ALA A 54 -14.32 -10.58 23.35
C ALA A 54 -13.05 -11.34 22.95
N ASP A 55 -12.99 -12.62 23.28
CA ASP A 55 -11.86 -13.51 22.98
C ASP A 55 -11.76 -13.80 21.48
N ALA A 56 -12.90 -13.92 20.78
CA ALA A 56 -12.95 -14.03 19.33
C ALA A 56 -12.29 -12.82 18.64
N LYS A 57 -12.55 -11.60 19.13
CA LYS A 57 -11.91 -10.38 18.61
C LYS A 57 -10.42 -10.37 18.88
N GLU A 58 -10.00 -10.84 20.04
CA GLU A 58 -8.57 -10.92 20.38
C GLU A 58 -7.84 -11.93 19.50
N GLN A 59 -8.42 -13.09 19.23
CA GLN A 59 -7.84 -14.03 18.26
C GLN A 59 -7.78 -13.46 16.84
N LEU A 60 -8.81 -12.74 16.39
CA LEU A 60 -8.76 -12.05 15.10
C LEU A 60 -7.70 -10.93 15.08
N ARG A 61 -7.43 -10.25 16.21
CA ARG A 61 -6.30 -9.30 16.31
C ARG A 61 -4.96 -10.01 16.20
N LYS A 62 -4.80 -11.16 16.84
CA LYS A 62 -3.58 -11.99 16.73
C LYS A 62 -3.34 -12.44 15.28
N ALA A 63 -4.39 -12.80 14.54
CA ALA A 63 -4.28 -13.11 13.12
C ALA A 63 -3.73 -11.94 12.28
N HIS A 64 -3.97 -10.69 12.70
CA HIS A 64 -3.41 -9.49 12.06
C HIS A 64 -2.07 -9.03 12.65
N ALA A 65 -1.57 -9.65 13.72
CA ALA A 65 -0.38 -9.19 14.44
C ALA A 65 0.88 -9.23 13.56
N ALA A 66 1.04 -10.27 12.73
CA ALA A 66 2.17 -10.38 11.81
C ALA A 66 2.18 -9.24 10.78
N GLN A 67 1.02 -8.91 10.19
CA GLN A 67 0.88 -7.79 9.25
C GLN A 67 1.12 -6.44 9.91
N ARG A 68 0.65 -6.26 11.16
CA ARG A 68 0.92 -5.05 11.93
C ARG A 68 2.41 -4.92 12.21
N ALA A 69 3.08 -5.99 12.62
CA ALA A 69 4.51 -6.00 12.90
C ALA A 69 5.33 -5.69 11.65
N ALA A 70 5.00 -6.28 10.50
CA ALA A 70 5.63 -5.96 9.22
C ALA A 70 5.48 -4.47 8.88
N ARG A 71 4.26 -3.94 8.95
CA ARG A 71 3.99 -2.53 8.67
C ARG A 71 4.70 -1.56 9.61
N LEU A 72 4.85 -1.93 10.89
CA LEU A 72 5.62 -1.15 11.86
C LEU A 72 7.12 -1.21 11.54
N ALA A 73 7.65 -2.37 11.16
CA ALA A 73 9.03 -2.53 10.73
C ALA A 73 9.33 -1.71 9.47
N ASP A 74 8.45 -1.72 8.47
CA ASP A 74 8.56 -0.89 7.26
C ASP A 74 8.52 0.62 7.57
N SER A 75 7.89 0.99 8.69
CA SER A 75 7.81 2.37 9.16
C SER A 75 8.90 2.73 10.17
N ALA A 76 9.85 1.84 10.48
CA ALA A 76 10.79 2.02 11.59
C ALA A 76 11.66 3.28 11.45
N ALA A 77 12.24 3.51 10.26
CA ALA A 77 13.07 4.69 9.99
C ALA A 77 12.25 5.98 10.14
N TRP A 78 11.03 5.99 9.59
CA TRP A 78 10.12 7.13 9.69
C TRP A 78 9.68 7.40 11.14
N LEU A 79 9.33 6.36 11.90
CA LEU A 79 8.93 6.45 13.31
C LEU A 79 10.06 7.02 14.17
N SER A 80 11.28 6.53 13.97
CA SER A 80 12.46 7.01 14.72
C SER A 80 12.68 8.52 14.58
N THR A 81 12.36 9.08 13.41
CA THR A 81 12.54 10.51 13.13
C THR A 81 11.36 11.38 13.57
N HIS A 82 10.12 10.89 13.46
CA HIS A 82 8.93 11.74 13.60
C HIS A 82 8.13 11.52 14.89
N GLU A 83 8.26 10.35 15.52
CA GLU A 83 7.37 9.93 16.60
C GLU A 83 7.37 10.89 17.80
N ALA A 84 8.53 11.38 18.22
CA ALA A 84 8.63 12.29 19.38
C ALA A 84 7.77 13.54 19.18
N THR A 85 7.91 14.20 18.02
CA THR A 85 7.12 15.39 17.67
C THR A 85 5.64 15.06 17.47
N LEU A 86 5.33 13.90 16.88
CA LEU A 86 3.94 13.51 16.64
C LEU A 86 3.19 13.16 17.93
N LEU A 87 3.87 12.59 18.92
CA LEU A 87 3.30 12.28 20.24
C LEU A 87 2.80 13.54 20.95
N ASP A 88 3.37 14.72 20.71
CA ASP A 88 2.90 15.97 21.32
C ASP A 88 1.49 16.37 20.92
N HIS A 89 0.98 15.83 19.82
CA HIS A 89 -0.42 15.99 19.43
C HIS A 89 -1.38 15.06 20.16
N PHE A 90 -0.90 14.09 20.95
CA PHE A 90 -1.72 13.20 21.75
C PHE A 90 -1.80 13.72 23.18
N ALA A 91 -2.94 13.49 23.84
CA ALA A 91 -3.16 13.93 25.20
C ALA A 91 -2.59 12.92 26.20
N ASP A 92 -2.00 13.42 27.28
CA ASP A 92 -2.02 12.72 28.56
C ASP A 92 -3.45 12.73 29.13
N GLY A 93 -3.80 11.70 29.90
CA GLY A 93 -5.09 11.58 30.56
C GLY A 93 -5.45 12.79 31.42
N SER A 94 -4.44 13.39 32.05
CA SER A 94 -4.57 14.59 32.88
C SER A 94 -4.89 15.87 32.10
N GLU A 95 -4.64 15.91 30.79
CA GLU A 95 -4.96 17.07 29.94
C GLU A 95 -6.41 17.06 29.46
N VAL A 96 -7.16 15.97 29.70
CA VAL A 96 -8.54 15.81 29.25
C VAL A 96 -9.50 16.12 30.38
N VAL A 97 -10.27 17.21 30.22
CA VAL A 97 -11.36 17.58 31.10
C VAL A 97 -12.69 17.23 30.41
N PRO A 98 -13.38 16.12 30.77
CA PRO A 98 -14.52 15.63 30.02
C PRO A 98 -15.64 16.64 29.81
N SER A 99 -15.91 17.48 30.82
CA SER A 99 -16.95 18.53 30.77
C SER A 99 -16.59 19.73 29.89
N LEU A 100 -15.34 19.85 29.43
CA LEU A 100 -14.87 20.94 28.58
C LEU A 100 -14.48 20.49 27.17
N ILE A 101 -14.64 19.19 26.84
CA ILE A 101 -14.35 18.67 25.52
C ILE A 101 -15.15 19.46 24.46
N ASP A 102 -14.44 20.04 23.50
CA ASP A 102 -14.98 20.80 22.36
C ASP A 102 -14.37 20.27 21.04
N PRO A 103 -15.02 19.29 20.38
CA PRO A 103 -14.49 18.71 19.16
C PRO A 103 -14.49 19.70 17.99
N MET A 104 -13.42 19.69 17.20
CA MET A 104 -13.35 20.30 15.88
C MET A 104 -12.94 19.27 14.83
N VAL A 105 -13.42 19.44 13.60
CA VAL A 105 -13.03 18.60 12.46
C VAL A 105 -12.24 19.45 11.48
N THR A 106 -11.04 18.99 11.11
CA THR A 106 -10.20 19.66 10.11
C THR A 106 -9.80 18.68 9.02
N PRO A 107 -9.97 19.02 7.73
CA PRO A 107 -9.43 18.21 6.64
C PRO A 107 -7.90 18.19 6.71
N VAL A 108 -7.29 17.05 6.41
CA VAL A 108 -5.84 16.92 6.27
C VAL A 108 -5.40 17.70 5.03
N ARG A 109 -4.65 18.78 5.24
CA ARG A 109 -4.17 19.68 4.16
C ARG A 109 -2.65 19.78 4.10
N THR A 110 -1.97 19.60 5.23
CA THR A 110 -0.52 19.78 5.35
C THR A 110 0.24 18.46 5.43
N PRO A 111 1.55 18.44 5.12
CA PRO A 111 2.41 17.28 5.38
C PRO A 111 2.38 16.83 6.85
N GLN A 112 2.34 17.77 7.78
CA GLN A 112 2.26 17.52 9.23
C GLN A 112 0.94 16.84 9.61
N ASP A 113 -0.20 17.31 9.07
CA ASP A 113 -1.49 16.64 9.27
C ASP A 113 -1.48 15.22 8.68
N ALA A 114 -0.81 15.02 7.55
CA ALA A 114 -0.68 13.72 6.91
C ALA A 114 0.19 12.75 7.74
N ASP A 115 1.25 13.25 8.37
CA ASP A 115 2.10 12.49 9.28
C ASP A 115 1.35 12.11 10.56
N LEU A 116 0.62 13.06 11.14
CA LEU A 116 -0.22 12.80 12.31
C LEU A 116 -1.31 11.76 12.01
N PHE A 117 -1.96 11.88 10.84
CA PHE A 117 -2.93 10.89 10.39
C PHE A 117 -2.27 9.51 10.22
N ARG A 118 -1.08 9.44 9.58
CA ARG A 118 -0.32 8.19 9.40
C ARG A 118 -0.01 7.56 10.75
N PHE A 119 0.57 8.32 11.68
CA PHE A 119 0.95 7.83 13.01
C PHE A 119 -0.25 7.30 13.79
N ALA A 120 -1.37 8.02 13.80
CA ALA A 120 -2.61 7.55 14.43
C ALA A 120 -3.12 6.23 13.83
N THR A 121 -3.01 6.02 12.50
CA THR A 121 -3.38 4.74 11.89
C THR A 121 -2.45 3.57 12.25
N LEU A 122 -1.18 3.83 12.56
CA LEU A 122 -0.22 2.79 12.95
C LEU A 122 -0.47 2.24 14.37
N GLN A 123 -1.20 2.98 15.21
CA GLN A 123 -1.61 2.52 16.53
C GLN A 123 -2.74 1.47 16.49
N TRP A 124 -3.44 1.31 15.37
CA TRP A 124 -4.60 0.43 15.28
C TRP A 124 -4.25 -1.00 14.88
N SER A 125 -5.08 -1.95 15.33
CA SER A 125 -4.85 -3.39 15.12
C SER A 125 -5.11 -3.88 13.69
N VAL A 126 -5.84 -3.11 12.87
CA VAL A 126 -6.17 -3.48 11.48
C VAL A 126 -5.53 -2.48 10.53
N PRO A 127 -4.60 -2.91 9.65
CA PRO A 127 -3.94 -2.02 8.70
C PRO A 127 -4.92 -1.33 7.75
N VAL A 128 -4.69 -0.03 7.50
CA VAL A 128 -5.48 0.77 6.55
C VAL A 128 -4.89 0.65 5.15
N SER A 129 -5.71 0.33 4.14
CA SER A 129 -5.25 0.21 2.75
C SER A 129 -5.08 1.56 2.04
N SER A 130 -4.09 1.62 1.15
CA SER A 130 -3.90 2.67 0.14
C SER A 130 -4.81 2.38 -1.06
N GLY A 131 -6.07 2.83 -1.00
CA GLY A 131 -6.99 2.72 -2.13
C GLY A 131 -6.87 3.88 -3.13
N TYR A 132 -7.47 3.72 -4.30
CA TYR A 132 -7.61 4.74 -5.35
C TYR A 132 -9.02 5.36 -5.34
N GLY A 133 -9.21 6.52 -5.96
CA GLY A 133 -10.51 7.21 -6.08
C GLY A 133 -10.64 8.44 -5.18
N ARG A 134 -11.87 8.93 -5.00
CA ARG A 134 -12.15 10.02 -4.04
C ARG A 134 -11.70 9.56 -2.66
N ARG A 135 -10.80 10.31 -2.05
CA ARG A 135 -10.38 10.12 -0.66
C ARG A 135 -10.17 11.46 0.00
N THR A 136 -10.74 11.61 1.19
CA THR A 136 -10.58 12.76 2.05
C THR A 136 -10.31 12.25 3.45
N ARG A 137 -9.28 12.80 4.08
CA ARG A 137 -8.86 12.48 5.45
C ARG A 137 -9.17 13.66 6.35
N PHE A 138 -9.61 13.38 7.56
CA PHE A 138 -9.96 14.37 8.55
C PHE A 138 -9.32 14.02 9.89
N LEU A 139 -8.88 15.06 10.60
CA LEU A 139 -8.45 15.00 11.99
C LEU A 139 -9.58 15.53 12.87
N ILE A 140 -9.77 14.91 14.03
CA ILE A 140 -10.67 15.38 15.08
C ILE A 140 -9.77 15.87 16.22
N ARG A 141 -9.84 17.15 16.55
CA ARG A 141 -9.07 17.75 17.65
C ARG A 141 -10.01 18.30 18.70
N ASP A 142 -9.57 18.29 19.94
CA ASP A 142 -10.27 18.98 21.02
C ASP A 142 -9.76 20.42 21.09
N ARG A 143 -10.65 21.41 20.90
CA ARG A 143 -10.27 22.83 20.97
C ARG A 143 -9.76 23.21 22.36
N HIS A 144 -10.23 22.54 23.40
CA HIS A 144 -9.90 22.88 24.79
C HIS A 144 -8.41 22.66 25.10
N ASN A 145 -7.80 21.57 24.62
CA ASN A 145 -6.39 21.26 24.88
C ASN A 145 -5.53 21.14 23.60
N GLY A 146 -6.12 21.29 22.42
CA GLY A 146 -5.45 21.21 21.13
C GLY A 146 -5.04 19.79 20.69
N LYS A 147 -5.40 18.75 21.45
CA LYS A 147 -4.95 17.37 21.22
C LYS A 147 -5.86 16.61 20.27
N LEU A 148 -5.30 15.59 19.64
CA LEU A 148 -5.98 14.71 18.72
C LEU A 148 -6.94 13.79 19.50
N MET A 149 -8.22 13.82 19.13
CA MET A 149 -9.26 12.93 19.67
C MET A 149 -9.44 11.68 18.81
N GLY A 150 -9.24 11.81 17.51
CA GLY A 150 -9.48 10.75 16.55
C GLY A 150 -9.26 11.19 15.11
N ILE A 151 -9.46 10.24 14.20
CA ILE A 151 -9.32 10.46 12.76
C ILE A 151 -10.41 9.70 12.02
N PHE A 152 -10.78 10.20 10.85
CA PHE A 152 -11.57 9.44 9.89
C PHE A 152 -11.19 9.79 8.45
N ALA A 153 -11.49 8.88 7.53
CA ALA A 153 -11.35 9.13 6.11
C ALA A 153 -12.53 8.56 5.33
N LEU A 154 -13.03 9.39 4.42
CA LEU A 154 -14.16 9.12 3.56
C LEU A 154 -13.66 8.95 2.13
N GLY A 155 -14.18 7.98 1.40
CA GLY A 155 -13.81 7.79 0.02
C GLY A 155 -14.79 6.98 -0.79
N ASP A 156 -14.39 6.62 -2.02
CA ASP A 156 -15.25 5.84 -2.89
C ASP A 156 -15.61 4.49 -2.25
N PRO A 157 -16.90 4.12 -2.25
CA PRO A 157 -17.36 2.91 -1.61
C PRO A 157 -17.04 1.68 -2.43
N VAL A 158 -17.05 0.52 -1.76
CA VAL A 158 -17.00 -0.77 -2.46
C VAL A 158 -18.15 -0.85 -3.45
N ILE A 159 -17.84 -1.09 -4.74
CA ILE A 159 -18.84 -1.04 -5.81
C ILE A 159 -19.96 -2.05 -5.55
N ALA A 160 -19.66 -3.33 -5.33
CA ALA A 160 -20.65 -4.36 -5.10
C ALA A 160 -20.66 -4.78 -3.63
N GLN A 161 -21.51 -4.15 -2.83
CA GLN A 161 -21.70 -4.47 -1.43
C GLN A 161 -23.14 -4.92 -1.21
N GLY A 162 -23.37 -6.24 -1.19
CA GLY A 162 -24.71 -6.81 -1.24
C GLY A 162 -25.65 -6.36 -0.11
N ALA A 163 -25.14 -6.19 1.12
CA ALA A 163 -25.98 -5.77 2.25
C ALA A 163 -26.59 -4.37 2.05
N ARG A 164 -25.76 -3.41 1.62
CA ARG A 164 -26.15 -2.05 1.24
C ARG A 164 -27.06 -2.08 0.02
N ASP A 165 -26.64 -2.77 -1.05
CA ASP A 165 -27.39 -2.77 -2.31
C ASP A 165 -28.82 -3.32 -2.08
N THR A 166 -28.96 -4.40 -1.30
CA THR A 166 -30.27 -4.94 -0.89
C THR A 166 -31.05 -3.98 -0.01
N ALA A 167 -30.42 -3.36 0.99
CA ALA A 167 -31.12 -2.45 1.91
C ALA A 167 -31.62 -1.17 1.22
N ILE A 168 -30.92 -0.67 0.20
CA ILE A 168 -31.36 0.49 -0.59
C ILE A 168 -32.43 0.09 -1.62
N GLY A 169 -32.42 -1.16 -2.08
CA GLY A 169 -33.25 -1.62 -3.21
C GLY A 169 -32.59 -1.37 -4.57
N TRP A 170 -31.25 -1.39 -4.62
CA TRP A 170 -30.51 -1.13 -5.84
C TRP A 170 -30.39 -2.35 -6.75
N ASP A 171 -30.67 -2.12 -8.04
CA ASP A 171 -30.17 -2.95 -9.12
C ASP A 171 -28.81 -2.43 -9.65
N LYS A 172 -28.29 -3.06 -10.71
CA LYS A 172 -27.02 -2.68 -11.32
C LYS A 172 -27.05 -1.27 -11.94
N ALA A 173 -28.19 -0.86 -12.51
CA ALA A 173 -28.32 0.42 -13.20
C ALA A 173 -28.34 1.58 -12.19
N ASN A 174 -29.23 1.50 -11.20
CA ASN A 174 -29.38 2.51 -10.16
C ASN A 174 -28.10 2.66 -9.34
N ARG A 175 -27.46 1.55 -8.98
CA ARG A 175 -26.15 1.59 -8.32
C ARG A 175 -25.11 2.32 -9.16
N ASN A 176 -24.96 1.98 -10.45
CA ASN A 176 -23.96 2.64 -11.28
C ASN A 176 -24.22 4.15 -11.43
N ALA A 177 -25.48 4.57 -11.41
CA ALA A 177 -25.88 5.97 -11.48
C ALA A 177 -25.63 6.74 -10.16
N LYS A 178 -25.98 6.14 -9.01
CA LYS A 178 -26.07 6.83 -7.71
C LYS A 178 -24.96 6.48 -6.71
N LEU A 179 -24.07 5.53 -7.02
CA LEU A 179 -22.95 5.16 -6.15
C LEU A 179 -21.99 6.33 -5.87
N TYR A 180 -21.93 7.32 -6.77
CA TYR A 180 -21.10 8.51 -6.56
C TYR A 180 -21.65 9.42 -5.44
N ASN A 181 -22.93 9.30 -5.06
CA ASN A 181 -23.49 10.00 -3.90
C ASN A 181 -23.22 9.30 -2.56
N VAL A 182 -22.51 8.17 -2.59
CA VAL A 182 -22.17 7.37 -1.41
C VAL A 182 -20.68 7.49 -1.12
N TYR A 183 -20.32 7.61 0.15
CA TYR A 183 -18.95 7.62 0.64
C TYR A 183 -18.75 6.54 1.70
N ASP A 184 -17.64 5.80 1.63
CA ASP A 184 -17.28 4.82 2.65
C ASP A 184 -16.29 5.40 3.65
N ALA A 185 -16.62 5.32 4.94
CA ALA A 185 -15.72 5.60 6.04
C ALA A 185 -14.81 4.39 6.28
N PHE A 186 -13.73 4.33 5.49
CA PHE A 186 -12.76 3.23 5.50
C PHE A 186 -11.68 3.40 6.59
N VAL A 187 -11.56 4.60 7.18
CA VAL A 187 -10.85 4.87 8.43
C VAL A 187 -11.84 5.61 9.32
N LEU A 188 -12.02 5.15 10.55
CA LEU A 188 -12.89 5.80 11.53
C LEU A 188 -12.50 5.28 12.91
N GLY A 189 -12.03 6.17 13.78
CA GLY A 189 -11.70 5.79 15.14
C GLY A 189 -11.18 6.93 16.00
N ALA A 190 -11.21 6.71 17.30
CA ALA A 190 -10.60 7.58 18.30
C ALA A 190 -9.22 7.07 18.71
N VAL A 191 -8.38 7.99 19.17
CA VAL A 191 -7.08 7.68 19.78
C VAL A 191 -7.19 7.76 21.29
N GLU A 192 -6.23 7.19 22.01
CA GLU A 192 -6.17 7.33 23.47
C GLU A 192 -5.82 8.77 23.86
N PRO A 193 -6.32 9.27 25.01
CA PRO A 193 -7.22 8.62 25.97
C PRO A 193 -8.71 8.76 25.60
N TYR A 194 -9.05 9.56 24.58
CA TYR A 194 -10.43 9.82 24.15
C TYR A 194 -11.20 8.56 23.74
N ARG A 195 -10.49 7.52 23.27
CA ARG A 195 -11.05 6.19 23.00
C ARG A 195 -11.76 5.61 24.23
N GLN A 196 -11.17 5.76 25.43
CA GLN A 196 -11.77 5.29 26.69
C GLN A 196 -13.06 6.05 27.05
N LEU A 197 -13.16 7.30 26.58
CA LEU A 197 -14.33 8.19 26.68
C LEU A 197 -15.32 8.03 25.52
N LEU A 198 -15.28 6.92 24.78
CA LEU A 198 -16.22 6.61 23.70
C LEU A 198 -16.16 7.57 22.50
N ALA A 199 -15.06 8.31 22.31
CA ALA A 199 -14.91 9.23 21.17
C ALA A 199 -14.96 8.53 19.79
N GLY A 200 -14.90 7.20 19.73
CA GLY A 200 -15.20 6.47 18.49
C GLY A 200 -16.63 6.69 17.98
N LYS A 201 -17.59 6.92 18.89
CA LYS A 201 -18.97 7.29 18.52
C LYS A 201 -19.07 8.72 18.01
N LEU A 202 -18.33 9.63 18.64
CA LEU A 202 -18.16 10.99 18.17
C LEU A 202 -17.60 11.00 16.74
N ALA A 203 -16.50 10.27 16.51
CA ALA A 203 -15.89 10.17 15.18
C ALA A 203 -16.89 9.67 14.13
N ALA A 204 -17.75 8.70 14.47
CA ALA A 204 -18.82 8.25 13.59
C ALA A 204 -19.87 9.32 13.30
N LEU A 205 -20.38 10.02 14.31
CA LEU A 205 -21.35 11.12 14.12
C LEU A 205 -20.75 12.27 13.31
N LEU A 206 -19.48 12.62 13.54
CA LEU A 206 -18.81 13.71 12.84
C LEU A 206 -18.70 13.46 11.33
N THR A 207 -18.69 12.20 10.87
CA THR A 207 -18.78 11.90 9.42
C THR A 207 -20.04 12.44 8.75
N LEU A 208 -21.11 12.66 9.54
CA LEU A 208 -22.39 13.17 9.08
C LEU A 208 -22.52 14.69 9.27
N SER A 209 -21.51 15.37 9.80
CA SER A 209 -21.61 16.79 10.15
C SER A 209 -21.78 17.70 8.93
N ASN A 210 -22.38 18.88 9.14
CA ASN A 210 -22.54 19.91 8.11
C ASN A 210 -21.19 20.22 7.45
N GLU A 211 -20.18 20.51 8.28
CA GLU A 211 -18.84 20.91 7.88
C GLU A 211 -18.14 19.86 6.99
N VAL A 212 -18.35 18.58 7.28
CA VAL A 212 -17.81 17.49 6.46
C VAL A 212 -18.53 17.40 5.13
N ARG A 213 -19.86 17.51 5.12
CA ARG A 213 -20.65 17.44 3.88
C ARG A 213 -20.38 18.62 2.96
N ASP A 214 -20.28 19.82 3.52
CA ASP A 214 -19.96 21.04 2.80
C ASP A 214 -18.57 20.92 2.17
N PHE A 215 -17.58 20.49 2.97
CA PHE A 215 -16.22 20.26 2.47
C PHE A 215 -16.17 19.24 1.33
N LEU A 216 -16.92 18.12 1.44
CA LEU A 216 -16.96 17.10 0.37
C LEU A 216 -17.62 17.64 -0.89
N SER A 217 -18.76 18.32 -0.75
CA SER A 217 -19.50 18.91 -1.87
C SER A 217 -18.64 19.93 -2.61
N GLU A 218 -17.97 20.83 -1.88
CA GLU A 218 -17.05 21.83 -2.46
C GLU A 218 -15.84 21.17 -3.14
N LYS A 219 -15.14 20.26 -2.43
CA LYS A 219 -13.93 19.62 -2.95
C LYS A 219 -14.18 18.83 -4.23
N TYR A 220 -15.37 18.24 -4.35
CA TYR A 220 -15.72 17.39 -5.49
C TYR A 220 -16.64 18.04 -6.52
N ALA A 221 -17.02 19.31 -6.31
CA ALA A 221 -17.79 20.09 -7.26
C ALA A 221 -17.08 20.16 -8.62
N ASN A 222 -17.86 20.08 -9.70
CA ASN A 222 -17.39 20.25 -11.09
C ASN A 222 -16.34 19.24 -11.56
N ASN A 223 -16.09 18.15 -10.83
CA ASN A 223 -15.14 17.13 -11.26
C ASN A 223 -15.69 16.31 -12.44
N LYS A 224 -14.96 16.32 -13.55
CA LYS A 224 -15.16 15.40 -14.67
C LYS A 224 -14.47 14.07 -14.39
N VAL A 225 -15.14 12.95 -14.67
CA VAL A 225 -14.61 11.59 -14.42
C VAL A 225 -14.02 11.00 -15.69
N GLY A 226 -12.70 10.91 -15.81
CA GLY A 226 -12.00 10.36 -17.00
C GLY A 226 -12.12 8.84 -17.23
N ILE A 227 -13.12 8.17 -16.66
CA ILE A 227 -13.33 6.72 -16.82
C ILE A 227 -14.28 6.51 -18.02
N HIS A 228 -13.78 5.93 -19.12
CA HIS A 228 -14.51 5.63 -20.38
C HIS A 228 -14.88 6.84 -21.26
N GLY A 229 -14.09 7.93 -21.25
CA GLY A 229 -14.39 9.09 -22.12
C GLY A 229 -15.67 9.83 -21.76
N ASP A 230 -16.20 9.59 -20.55
CA ASP A 230 -17.43 10.20 -20.05
C ASP A 230 -17.12 11.57 -19.43
N GLU A 231 -17.32 12.65 -20.18
CA GLU A 231 -17.07 14.02 -19.70
C GLU A 231 -18.12 14.55 -18.70
N ARG A 232 -19.10 13.74 -18.30
CA ARG A 232 -20.17 14.18 -17.41
C ARG A 232 -19.62 14.60 -16.04
N VAL A 233 -20.04 15.78 -15.60
CA VAL A 233 -19.88 16.23 -14.22
C VAL A 233 -20.81 15.38 -13.36
N LYS A 234 -20.25 14.67 -12.38
CA LYS A 234 -21.05 13.89 -11.44
C LYS A 234 -21.44 14.74 -10.25
N ASP A 235 -22.66 14.56 -9.77
CA ASP A 235 -23.17 15.19 -8.55
C ASP A 235 -22.44 14.64 -7.31
N PRO A 236 -21.59 15.43 -6.62
CA PRO A 236 -20.82 14.96 -5.49
C PRO A 236 -21.60 14.91 -4.17
N THR A 237 -22.90 15.26 -4.17
CA THR A 237 -23.72 15.38 -2.96
C THR A 237 -23.60 14.12 -2.08
N PRO A 238 -23.09 14.24 -0.84
CA PRO A 238 -22.82 13.11 0.04
C PRO A 238 -24.10 12.66 0.73
N VAL A 239 -24.93 11.86 0.05
CA VAL A 239 -26.26 11.44 0.52
C VAL A 239 -26.19 10.34 1.59
N LEU A 240 -25.16 9.50 1.52
CA LEU A 240 -25.01 8.36 2.41
C LEU A 240 -23.54 8.10 2.74
N ILE A 241 -23.26 7.95 4.03
CA ILE A 241 -21.99 7.39 4.50
C ILE A 241 -22.18 5.90 4.80
N THR A 242 -21.30 5.05 4.31
CA THR A 242 -21.24 3.64 4.68
C THR A 242 -20.02 3.36 5.53
N THR A 243 -20.08 2.35 6.37
CA THR A 243 -18.87 1.80 6.99
C THR A 243 -19.06 0.32 7.27
N SER A 244 -17.94 -0.39 7.43
CA SER A 244 -17.94 -1.77 7.87
C SER A 244 -17.09 -1.96 9.11
N SER A 245 -17.55 -2.84 10.00
CA SER A 245 -16.81 -3.18 11.21
C SER A 245 -15.49 -3.89 10.88
N ALA A 246 -14.43 -3.66 11.65
CA ALA A 246 -13.14 -4.32 11.41
C ALA A 246 -13.12 -5.83 11.76
N LEU A 247 -13.69 -6.21 12.92
CA LEU A 247 -13.58 -7.56 13.52
C LEU A 247 -14.97 -8.13 13.88
N GLY A 248 -15.87 -8.20 12.91
CA GLY A 248 -17.28 -8.56 13.15
C GLY A 248 -18.03 -7.49 13.95
N ARG A 249 -19.13 -7.86 14.62
CA ARG A 249 -20.07 -6.91 15.25
C ARG A 249 -19.38 -5.78 16.03
N SER A 250 -19.66 -4.51 15.66
CA SER A 250 -18.95 -3.34 16.19
C SER A 250 -19.71 -2.68 17.33
N SER A 251 -19.13 -2.61 18.54
CA SER A 251 -19.73 -1.85 19.65
C SER A 251 -19.64 -0.32 19.46
N VAL A 252 -18.83 0.14 18.50
CA VAL A 252 -18.67 1.57 18.18
C VAL A 252 -19.87 2.06 17.39
N TYR A 253 -20.26 1.34 16.35
CA TYR A 253 -21.32 1.74 15.41
C TYR A 253 -22.71 1.33 15.87
N ASN A 254 -22.80 0.25 16.65
CA ASN A 254 -24.05 -0.17 17.25
C ASN A 254 -24.58 0.88 18.23
N ARG A 255 -25.83 1.32 18.03
CA ARG A 255 -26.52 2.30 18.90
C ARG A 255 -25.80 3.66 18.93
N VAL A 256 -25.26 4.10 17.79
CA VAL A 256 -24.93 5.52 17.61
C VAL A 256 -26.24 6.26 17.37
N THR A 257 -26.61 7.07 18.34
CA THR A 257 -27.83 7.88 18.32
C THR A 257 -27.48 9.35 18.34
N TYR A 258 -28.34 10.17 17.80
CA TYR A 258 -28.33 11.63 17.96
C TYR A 258 -29.77 12.08 18.18
N ASP A 259 -30.01 12.81 19.26
CA ASP A 259 -31.34 13.29 19.67
C ASP A 259 -32.47 12.24 19.58
N GLY A 260 -32.23 11.06 20.18
CA GLY A 260 -33.17 9.94 20.20
C GLY A 260 -33.26 9.12 18.91
N SER A 261 -32.73 9.63 17.79
CA SER A 261 -32.73 8.94 16.50
C SER A 261 -31.48 8.08 16.30
N VAL A 262 -31.62 6.90 15.69
CA VAL A 262 -30.48 6.06 15.29
C VAL A 262 -29.85 6.65 14.04
N MET A 263 -28.54 6.90 14.07
CA MET A 263 -27.81 7.52 12.95
C MET A 263 -27.04 6.50 12.09
N LEU A 264 -26.67 5.34 12.67
CA LEU A 264 -25.98 4.26 11.96
C LEU A 264 -26.86 3.00 12.01
N HIS A 265 -27.38 2.60 10.85
CA HIS A 265 -28.30 1.47 10.69
C HIS A 265 -27.53 0.23 10.24
N SER A 266 -27.55 -0.84 11.04
CA SER A 266 -26.99 -2.13 10.65
C SER A 266 -27.87 -2.77 9.58
N VAL A 267 -27.29 -3.13 8.43
CA VAL A 267 -28.00 -3.71 7.27
C VAL A 267 -27.55 -5.12 6.91
N GLY A 268 -26.82 -5.77 7.82
CA GLY A 268 -26.34 -7.13 7.66
C GLY A 268 -24.82 -7.23 7.60
N PHE A 269 -24.32 -8.29 6.98
CA PHE A 269 -22.92 -8.67 7.05
C PHE A 269 -22.31 -8.93 5.67
N THR A 270 -21.02 -8.69 5.53
CA THR A 270 -20.24 -9.16 4.37
C THR A 270 -20.11 -10.69 4.37
N LYS A 271 -19.81 -11.27 3.21
CA LYS A 271 -19.62 -12.72 3.06
C LYS A 271 -18.29 -13.24 3.61
N GLY A 272 -17.36 -12.36 4.01
CA GLY A 272 -16.06 -12.76 4.56
C GLY A 272 -15.00 -13.16 3.53
N PHE A 273 -15.06 -12.58 2.32
CA PHE A 273 -14.00 -12.74 1.32
C PHE A 273 -12.96 -11.63 1.45
N GLY A 274 -11.67 -12.01 1.47
CA GLY A 274 -10.55 -11.08 1.65
C GLY A 274 -9.25 -11.64 1.07
N HIS A 275 -8.20 -10.83 1.11
CA HIS A 275 -6.83 -11.25 0.78
C HIS A 275 -5.85 -11.00 1.93
N PHE A 276 -6.34 -10.67 3.13
CA PHE A 276 -5.46 -10.49 4.29
C PHE A 276 -4.86 -11.81 4.77
N GLN A 277 -5.30 -12.95 4.24
CA GLN A 277 -4.67 -14.24 4.51
C GLN A 277 -3.26 -14.33 3.90
N PHE A 278 -2.95 -13.48 2.92
CA PHE A 278 -1.71 -13.50 2.16
C PHE A 278 -0.79 -12.40 2.66
N SER A 279 0.46 -12.75 2.96
CA SER A 279 1.53 -11.80 3.21
C SER A 279 1.88 -11.04 1.92
N ASP A 280 2.48 -9.85 2.05
CA ASP A 280 2.98 -9.12 0.87
C ASP A 280 4.12 -9.89 0.18
N GLN A 281 4.83 -10.75 0.94
CA GLN A 281 5.82 -11.68 0.41
C GLN A 281 5.18 -12.72 -0.52
N LEU A 282 4.15 -13.43 -0.05
CA LEU A 282 3.45 -14.43 -0.84
C LEU A 282 2.68 -13.80 -2.01
N PHE A 283 2.05 -12.64 -1.78
CA PHE A 283 1.35 -11.94 -2.85
C PHE A 283 2.25 -11.62 -4.04
N GLY A 284 3.49 -11.17 -3.81
CA GLY A 284 4.42 -10.90 -4.90
C GLY A 284 4.82 -12.16 -5.66
N GLN A 285 5.08 -13.27 -4.97
CA GLN A 285 5.35 -14.56 -5.65
C GLN A 285 4.16 -15.01 -6.50
N LEU A 286 2.93 -14.84 -6.01
CA LEU A 286 1.71 -15.13 -6.79
C LEU A 286 1.56 -14.21 -7.99
N LEU A 287 1.95 -12.94 -7.88
CA LEU A 287 1.94 -11.99 -8.98
C LEU A 287 2.94 -12.39 -10.06
N ASP A 288 4.15 -12.77 -9.66
CA ASP A 288 5.22 -13.20 -10.58
C ASP A 288 4.80 -14.48 -11.31
N PHE A 289 4.33 -15.49 -10.57
CA PHE A 289 3.78 -16.73 -11.12
C PHE A 289 2.64 -16.46 -12.12
N VAL A 290 1.70 -15.58 -11.80
CA VAL A 290 0.59 -15.25 -12.72
C VAL A 290 1.10 -14.59 -14.00
N ARG A 291 2.07 -13.67 -13.90
CA ARG A 291 2.61 -12.94 -15.05
C ARG A 291 3.48 -13.81 -15.95
N GLN A 292 4.25 -14.73 -15.36
CA GLN A 292 5.26 -15.52 -16.07
C GLN A 292 4.70 -16.85 -16.58
N ASP A 293 3.89 -17.53 -15.78
CA ASP A 293 3.56 -18.94 -16.01
C ASP A 293 2.08 -19.18 -16.35
N VAL A 294 1.20 -18.23 -16.03
CA VAL A 294 -0.27 -18.40 -16.19
C VAL A 294 -0.83 -17.60 -17.37
N LEU A 295 -0.37 -16.36 -17.56
CA LEU A 295 -0.88 -15.48 -18.60
C LEU A 295 -0.08 -15.67 -19.90
N ALA A 296 -0.78 -15.95 -21.00
CA ALA A 296 -0.18 -15.93 -22.34
C ALA A 296 0.24 -14.52 -22.79
N ASP A 297 -0.37 -13.48 -22.21
CA ASP A 297 -0.01 -12.07 -22.37
C ASP A 297 0.19 -11.44 -20.98
N PRO A 298 1.44 -11.16 -20.56
CA PRO A 298 1.76 -10.54 -19.27
C PRO A 298 1.12 -9.15 -19.08
N THR A 299 0.69 -8.49 -20.15
CA THR A 299 0.03 -7.17 -20.13
C THR A 299 -1.48 -7.24 -19.95
N ALA A 300 -2.05 -8.45 -19.89
CA ALA A 300 -3.47 -8.65 -19.68
C ALA A 300 -3.98 -7.94 -18.41
N LYS A 301 -5.22 -7.44 -18.47
CA LYS A 301 -5.91 -6.69 -17.39
C LYS A 301 -5.86 -7.36 -16.01
N VAL A 302 -5.65 -8.67 -15.98
CA VAL A 302 -5.52 -9.50 -14.77
C VAL A 302 -4.23 -9.20 -14.00
N GLY A 303 -3.09 -9.00 -14.67
CA GLY A 303 -1.79 -8.69 -14.07
C GLY A 303 -1.46 -7.20 -13.94
N SER A 304 -2.38 -6.33 -14.39
CA SER A 304 -2.20 -4.89 -14.47
C SER A 304 -2.79 -4.15 -13.25
N SER A 305 -1.94 -3.37 -12.57
CA SER A 305 -2.31 -2.38 -11.54
C SER A 305 -2.76 -1.04 -12.13
N LYS A 306 -2.69 -0.85 -13.47
CA LYS A 306 -2.94 0.42 -14.15
C LYS A 306 -4.35 0.95 -13.83
N TYR A 307 -4.44 2.27 -13.62
CA TYR A 307 -5.70 2.99 -13.47
C TYR A 307 -6.64 2.67 -14.64
N GLY A 308 -7.88 2.25 -14.37
CA GLY A 308 -8.85 1.81 -15.38
C GLY A 308 -8.94 0.29 -15.59
N SER A 309 -8.00 -0.51 -15.06
CA SER A 309 -8.06 -1.98 -15.10
C SER A 309 -9.13 -2.59 -14.17
N GLY A 310 -9.89 -1.76 -13.46
CA GLY A 310 -11.01 -2.13 -12.57
C GLY A 310 -10.59 -2.33 -11.11
N PRO A 311 -11.51 -2.19 -10.14
CA PRO A 311 -11.20 -2.39 -8.72
C PRO A 311 -10.76 -3.83 -8.44
N ASN A 312 -10.05 -4.02 -7.33
CA ASN A 312 -9.72 -5.34 -6.78
C ASN A 312 -8.61 -6.13 -7.53
N TRP A 313 -7.58 -5.44 -8.03
CA TRP A 313 -6.50 -6.05 -8.80
C TRP A 313 -5.73 -7.14 -8.03
N ARG A 314 -5.36 -6.90 -6.76
CA ARG A 314 -4.71 -7.93 -5.90
C ARG A 314 -5.54 -9.21 -5.86
N PHE A 315 -6.85 -9.08 -5.66
CA PHE A 315 -7.78 -10.20 -5.67
C PHE A 315 -7.89 -10.92 -7.01
N ARG A 316 -7.82 -10.18 -8.14
CA ARG A 316 -7.81 -10.80 -9.47
C ARG A 316 -6.57 -11.66 -9.65
N VAL A 317 -5.41 -11.09 -9.32
CA VAL A 317 -4.11 -11.80 -9.35
C VAL A 317 -4.19 -13.06 -8.49
N ILE A 318 -4.60 -12.93 -7.23
CA ILE A 318 -4.68 -14.08 -6.32
C ILE A 318 -5.64 -15.14 -6.86
N ARG A 319 -6.86 -14.79 -7.30
CA ARG A 319 -7.79 -15.78 -7.88
C ARG A 319 -7.20 -16.49 -9.10
N THR A 320 -6.54 -15.75 -9.97
CA THR A 320 -5.87 -16.33 -11.13
C THR A 320 -4.76 -17.29 -10.72
N ALA A 321 -3.97 -16.92 -9.71
CA ALA A 321 -2.92 -17.77 -9.14
C ALA A 321 -3.51 -19.04 -8.50
N LEU A 322 -4.50 -18.91 -7.61
CA LEU A 322 -5.15 -20.03 -6.93
C LEU A 322 -5.70 -21.05 -7.93
N LYS A 323 -6.40 -20.56 -8.95
CA LYS A 323 -6.93 -21.43 -10.02
C LYS A 323 -5.85 -22.18 -10.77
N ALA A 324 -4.71 -21.54 -11.03
CA ALA A 324 -3.57 -22.18 -11.71
C ALA A 324 -2.80 -23.15 -10.79
N LEU A 325 -2.82 -22.93 -9.48
CA LEU A 325 -2.26 -23.81 -8.45
C LEU A 325 -3.21 -24.96 -8.04
N ASP A 326 -4.35 -25.10 -8.71
CA ASP A 326 -5.42 -26.05 -8.35
C ASP A 326 -5.86 -25.90 -6.88
N ILE A 327 -5.99 -24.64 -6.44
CA ILE A 327 -6.56 -24.25 -5.15
C ILE A 327 -7.94 -23.65 -5.40
N PRO A 328 -9.00 -24.18 -4.78
CA PRO A 328 -10.34 -23.65 -4.89
C PRO A 328 -10.47 -22.15 -4.51
N ASP A 329 -11.27 -21.40 -5.27
CA ASP A 329 -11.50 -19.96 -5.07
C ASP A 329 -12.15 -19.62 -3.71
N ASP A 330 -12.84 -20.59 -3.08
CA ASP A 330 -13.43 -20.45 -1.75
C ASP A 330 -12.38 -20.39 -0.63
N ALA A 331 -11.11 -20.70 -0.91
CA ALA A 331 -9.99 -20.47 0.00
C ALA A 331 -9.85 -18.99 0.43
N LEU A 332 -10.33 -18.05 -0.40
CA LEU A 332 -10.37 -16.61 -0.11
C LEU A 332 -11.47 -16.23 0.89
N ASN A 333 -12.37 -17.16 1.20
CA ASN A 333 -13.38 -16.97 2.23
C ASN A 333 -12.78 -17.26 3.61
N HIS A 334 -12.21 -16.22 4.21
CA HIS A 334 -11.72 -16.26 5.58
C HIS A 334 -12.86 -16.22 6.61
N ASN A 335 -14.15 -16.23 6.23
CA ASN A 335 -15.32 -16.22 7.13
C ASN A 335 -15.42 -15.09 8.17
N VAL A 336 -14.55 -14.07 8.09
CA VAL A 336 -14.64 -12.86 8.94
C VAL A 336 -15.69 -11.93 8.34
N LYS A 337 -16.93 -12.14 8.77
CA LYS A 337 -18.10 -11.38 8.34
C LYS A 337 -18.11 -10.01 9.02
N ARG A 338 -18.01 -8.94 8.23
CA ARG A 338 -18.02 -7.55 8.74
C ARG A 338 -19.45 -7.02 8.70
N GLU A 339 -19.92 -6.51 9.82
CA GLU A 339 -21.22 -5.83 9.91
C GLU A 339 -21.15 -4.53 9.08
N VAL A 340 -22.19 -4.28 8.29
CA VAL A 340 -22.29 -3.13 7.40
C VAL A 340 -23.30 -2.15 7.95
N PHE A 341 -22.93 -0.87 7.95
CA PHE A 341 -23.76 0.21 8.45
C PHE A 341 -24.03 1.25 7.36
N LEU A 342 -25.27 1.72 7.32
CA LEU A 342 -25.71 2.87 6.54
C LEU A 342 -25.92 4.05 7.47
N ALA A 343 -25.37 5.21 7.12
CA ALA A 343 -25.48 6.44 7.88
C ALA A 343 -25.95 7.57 6.96
N PRO A 344 -27.27 7.77 6.86
CA PRO A 344 -27.87 8.79 6.01
C PRO A 344 -27.49 10.21 6.44
N THR A 345 -27.35 11.11 5.47
CA THR A 345 -27.09 12.53 5.73
C THR A 345 -28.29 13.45 5.52
N ALA A 346 -29.38 12.91 4.97
CA ALA A 346 -30.56 13.67 4.57
C ALA A 346 -31.86 12.91 4.81
N VAL A 347 -32.96 13.67 4.89
CA VAL A 347 -34.32 13.13 4.84
C VAL A 347 -34.59 12.57 3.44
N GLY A 348 -35.20 11.39 3.36
CA GLY A 348 -35.53 10.74 2.10
C GLY A 348 -34.31 10.32 1.26
N TRP A 349 -33.20 10.04 1.93
CA TRP A 349 -31.95 9.63 1.31
C TRP A 349 -32.11 8.39 0.42
N ASP A 350 -32.99 7.46 0.78
CA ASP A 350 -33.16 6.20 0.08
C ASP A 350 -34.00 6.36 -1.18
N GLU A 351 -35.07 7.17 -1.17
CA GLU A 351 -35.78 7.55 -2.41
C GLU A 351 -34.85 8.31 -3.36
N TYR A 352 -34.00 9.21 -2.82
CA TYR A 352 -33.03 9.95 -3.64
C TYR A 352 -32.03 8.99 -4.32
N LEU A 353 -31.53 8.00 -3.58
CA LEU A 353 -30.60 7.00 -4.11
C LEU A 353 -31.28 6.01 -5.06
N ARG A 354 -32.59 5.75 -4.92
CA ARG A 354 -33.36 4.99 -5.92
C ARG A 354 -33.73 5.81 -7.16
N GLY A 355 -33.55 7.13 -7.12
CA GLY A 355 -33.89 8.03 -8.22
C GLY A 355 -35.38 8.39 -8.26
N GLU A 356 -36.12 8.12 -7.19
CA GLU A 356 -37.54 8.43 -7.03
C GLU A 356 -37.77 9.92 -6.72
N ARG A 357 -36.74 10.59 -6.20
CA ARG A 357 -36.70 12.04 -5.97
C ARG A 357 -35.33 12.63 -6.29
N SER A 358 -35.28 13.94 -6.45
CA SER A 358 -34.07 14.71 -6.79
C SER A 358 -33.71 15.78 -5.76
N ASP A 359 -34.59 16.10 -4.81
CA ASP A 359 -34.31 17.07 -3.77
C ASP A 359 -33.46 16.46 -2.64
N TYR A 360 -32.50 17.24 -2.16
CA TYR A 360 -31.60 16.86 -1.08
C TYR A 360 -31.85 17.78 0.12
N VAL A 361 -32.42 17.21 1.20
CA VAL A 361 -32.72 17.92 2.44
C VAL A 361 -31.81 17.39 3.55
N PRO A 362 -30.61 17.96 3.74
CA PRO A 362 -29.63 17.47 4.70
C PRO A 362 -30.09 17.66 6.14
N TYR A 363 -29.69 16.77 7.03
CA TYR A 363 -29.86 16.95 8.48
C TYR A 363 -28.96 18.09 8.99
N ASP A 364 -29.50 19.02 9.78
CA ASP A 364 -28.70 20.05 10.46
C ASP A 364 -27.93 19.43 11.65
N LEU A 365 -26.66 19.10 11.40
CA LEU A 365 -25.77 18.42 12.33
C LEU A 365 -24.41 19.16 12.40
N PRO A 366 -24.36 20.40 12.91
CA PRO A 366 -23.09 21.11 13.06
C PRO A 366 -22.19 20.39 14.05
N VAL A 367 -20.87 20.42 13.82
CA VAL A 367 -19.85 19.78 14.67
C VAL A 367 -20.02 20.19 16.14
N GLU A 368 -20.35 21.46 16.39
CA GLU A 368 -20.60 22.00 17.73
C GLU A 368 -21.71 21.25 18.47
N LYS A 369 -22.90 21.09 17.87
CA LYS A 369 -24.03 20.37 18.48
C LYS A 369 -23.73 18.88 18.65
N ILE A 370 -23.05 18.26 17.69
CA ILE A 370 -22.57 16.87 17.82
C ILE A 370 -21.61 16.74 19.01
N GLY A 371 -20.69 17.69 19.17
CA GLY A 371 -19.71 17.72 20.24
C GLY A 371 -20.35 17.86 21.61
N GLN A 372 -21.30 18.79 21.76
CA GLN A 372 -22.10 18.94 22.96
C GLN A 372 -22.88 17.67 23.29
N TYR A 373 -23.58 17.10 22.30
CA TYR A 373 -24.32 15.85 22.49
C TYR A 373 -23.39 14.72 22.96
N TYR A 374 -22.23 14.52 22.30
CA TYR A 374 -21.24 13.51 22.70
C TYR A 374 -20.79 13.69 24.15
N ARG A 375 -20.47 14.92 24.53
CA ARG A 375 -19.97 15.25 25.86
C ARG A 375 -20.99 14.89 26.93
N ASP A 376 -22.20 15.40 26.78
CA ASP A 376 -23.27 15.29 27.78
C ASP A 376 -23.81 13.85 27.83
N ARG A 377 -23.98 13.21 26.67
CA ARG A 377 -24.56 11.87 26.56
C ARG A 377 -23.59 10.75 26.92
N TRP A 378 -22.32 10.90 26.58
CA TRP A 378 -21.34 9.81 26.64
C TRP A 378 -20.10 10.16 27.46
N ALA A 379 -19.40 11.26 27.18
CA ALA A 379 -18.06 11.49 27.73
C ALA A 379 -18.05 11.67 29.26
N VAL A 380 -18.88 12.58 29.79
CA VAL A 380 -18.91 12.93 31.23
C VAL A 380 -19.29 11.72 32.07
N GLY A 381 -20.47 11.15 31.82
CA GLY A 381 -20.92 9.98 32.57
C GLY A 381 -20.04 8.73 32.35
N ARG A 382 -19.26 8.67 31.25
CA ARG A 382 -18.27 7.60 31.04
C ARG A 382 -17.04 7.80 31.92
N ALA A 383 -16.53 9.03 31.99
CA ALA A 383 -15.39 9.41 32.80
C ALA A 383 -15.65 9.14 34.29
N GLU A 384 -16.83 9.49 34.79
CA GLU A 384 -17.24 9.24 36.18
C GLU A 384 -17.28 7.74 36.50
N ARG A 385 -17.87 6.94 35.62
CA ARG A 385 -17.99 5.48 35.83
C ARG A 385 -16.67 4.73 35.61
N ARG A 386 -15.77 5.25 34.78
CA ARG A 386 -14.46 4.64 34.48
C ARG A 386 -13.39 5.73 34.35
N PRO A 387 -12.79 6.17 35.47
CA PRO A 387 -11.81 7.26 35.49
C PRO A 387 -10.43 6.86 34.96
N GLY A 388 -10.23 5.59 34.54
CA GLY A 388 -8.94 5.06 34.09
C GLY A 388 -8.24 5.87 32.98
N TYR A 389 -8.99 6.61 32.18
CA TYR A 389 -8.45 7.49 31.14
C TYR A 389 -7.48 8.53 31.70
N GLN A 390 -7.63 8.95 32.95
CA GLN A 390 -6.81 9.96 33.61
C GLN A 390 -5.35 9.51 33.80
N PHE A 391 -5.12 8.19 33.90
CA PHE A 391 -3.79 7.62 34.12
C PHE A 391 -3.03 7.37 32.82
N TRP A 392 -3.70 7.46 31.67
CA TRP A 392 -3.06 7.27 30.38
C TRP A 392 -1.93 8.27 30.18
N ARG A 393 -0.75 7.78 29.80
CA ARG A 393 0.35 8.62 29.32
C ARG A 393 0.47 8.51 27.82
N LYS A 394 0.67 9.64 27.12
CA LYS A 394 0.90 9.63 25.66
C LYS A 394 2.08 8.75 25.25
N GLU A 395 3.07 8.61 26.13
CA GLU A 395 4.23 7.74 25.98
C GLU A 395 3.87 6.24 25.91
N GLU A 396 2.75 5.80 26.49
CA GLU A 396 2.23 4.43 26.32
C GLU A 396 1.78 4.15 24.87
N GLY A 397 1.53 5.22 24.09
CA GLY A 397 1.21 5.16 22.68
C GLY A 397 2.44 5.13 21.75
N ARG A 398 3.66 5.10 22.32
CA ARG A 398 4.92 5.03 21.58
C ARG A 398 5.03 3.69 20.86
N LEU A 399 5.29 3.74 19.56
CA LEU A 399 5.40 2.58 18.68
C LEU A 399 6.84 2.08 18.52
N THR A 400 7.84 2.95 18.69
CA THR A 400 9.26 2.54 18.64
C THR A 400 9.64 1.53 19.72
N THR A 401 8.97 1.54 20.87
CA THR A 401 9.16 0.53 21.94
C THR A 401 8.79 -0.87 21.46
N HIS A 402 7.78 -0.99 20.59
CA HIS A 402 7.37 -2.26 19.99
C HIS A 402 8.32 -2.76 18.89
N LEU A 403 9.26 -1.92 18.44
CA LEU A 403 10.34 -2.34 17.53
C LEU A 403 11.48 -3.01 18.30
N ALA A 404 11.68 -2.65 19.58
CA ALA A 404 12.76 -3.14 20.43
C ALA A 404 12.54 -4.57 20.95
N ASP A 405 11.29 -5.01 21.12
CA ASP A 405 10.92 -6.37 21.56
C ASP A 405 11.38 -7.50 20.60
N ARG A 406 11.95 -7.15 19.44
CA ARG A 406 12.60 -8.11 18.53
C ARG A 406 14.12 -8.19 18.64
N GLN A 407 14.79 -7.31 19.39
CA GLN A 407 16.25 -7.43 19.57
C GLN A 407 16.66 -8.62 20.46
N LEU A 408 15.72 -9.24 21.19
CA LEU A 408 15.99 -10.38 22.09
C LEU A 408 15.67 -11.77 21.51
N VAL A 409 15.25 -11.86 20.25
CA VAL A 409 15.23 -13.14 19.51
C VAL A 409 16.43 -13.15 18.56
N LEU A 410 17.61 -13.37 19.12
CA LEU A 410 18.83 -13.68 18.38
C LEU A 410 18.66 -15.04 17.68
N GLY A 411 18.77 -15.02 16.36
CA GLY A 411 18.89 -16.23 15.53
C GLY A 411 18.24 -16.14 14.15
N MET A 412 18.25 -14.97 13.51
CA MET A 412 18.05 -14.77 12.06
C MET A 412 18.44 -13.31 11.76
N PRO A 413 19.31 -13.01 10.78
CA PRO A 413 19.64 -11.62 10.45
C PRO A 413 18.38 -10.93 9.92
N SER A 414 17.85 -9.99 10.70
CA SER A 414 16.82 -9.05 10.28
C SER A 414 17.46 -7.96 9.41
N GLY A 415 17.80 -8.32 8.20
CA GLY A 415 17.92 -7.39 7.08
C GLY A 415 16.72 -7.57 6.14
N PRO A 416 16.36 -6.57 5.34
CA PRO A 416 15.55 -6.81 4.16
C PRO A 416 16.25 -7.88 3.32
N VAL A 417 15.64 -9.06 3.18
CA VAL A 417 16.13 -10.08 2.24
C VAL A 417 15.78 -9.56 0.85
N TYR A 418 16.64 -8.70 0.32
CA TYR A 418 16.56 -8.34 -1.08
C TYR A 418 16.91 -9.61 -1.88
N GLY A 419 15.99 -10.03 -2.73
CA GLY A 419 16.12 -11.26 -3.50
C GLY A 419 17.14 -11.12 -4.63
N ARG A 420 17.29 -12.19 -5.40
CA ARG A 420 18.05 -12.20 -6.65
C ARG A 420 17.21 -11.62 -7.78
N VAL A 421 17.76 -10.78 -8.63
CA VAL A 421 17.12 -10.32 -9.87
C VAL A 421 17.71 -11.10 -11.03
N ASP A 422 16.88 -11.84 -11.73
CA ASP A 422 17.23 -12.53 -12.97
C ASP A 422 17.21 -11.54 -14.13
N LEU A 423 18.30 -11.53 -14.90
CA LEU A 423 18.54 -10.69 -16.07
C LEU A 423 18.95 -11.57 -17.27
N GLY A 424 18.55 -12.85 -17.28
CA GLY A 424 18.85 -13.83 -18.34
C GLY A 424 20.26 -14.40 -18.19
N SER A 425 21.19 -13.98 -19.04
CA SER A 425 22.60 -14.38 -18.93
C SER A 425 23.34 -13.71 -17.76
N TYR A 426 22.66 -12.83 -17.03
CA TYR A 426 23.17 -12.14 -15.85
C TYR A 426 22.25 -12.35 -14.66
N SER A 427 22.79 -12.22 -13.46
CA SER A 427 22.03 -12.29 -12.22
C SER A 427 22.53 -11.27 -11.21
N LEU A 428 21.62 -10.59 -10.51
CA LEU A 428 21.97 -9.60 -9.50
C LEU A 428 21.46 -10.04 -8.13
N ALA A 429 22.36 -10.48 -7.25
CA ALA A 429 22.05 -10.69 -5.84
C ALA A 429 22.01 -9.34 -5.13
N VAL A 430 20.83 -8.86 -4.74
CA VAL A 430 20.69 -7.57 -4.06
C VAL A 430 20.89 -7.75 -2.56
N GLY A 431 21.57 -6.81 -1.90
CA GLY A 431 21.70 -6.81 -0.44
C GLY A 431 22.59 -7.92 0.13
N THR A 432 23.68 -8.24 -0.56
CA THR A 432 24.67 -9.26 -0.14
C THR A 432 25.42 -8.89 1.13
N ALA A 433 25.52 -7.59 1.44
CA ALA A 433 26.09 -7.07 2.68
C ALA A 433 25.64 -5.62 2.96
N LYS A 434 25.80 -5.18 4.21
CA LYS A 434 25.64 -3.78 4.61
C LYS A 434 26.84 -3.36 5.45
N ARG A 435 27.58 -2.33 5.02
CA ARG A 435 28.84 -1.92 5.67
C ARG A 435 28.97 -0.40 5.77
N ARG A 436 29.76 0.05 6.74
CA ARG A 436 30.25 1.43 6.78
C ARG A 436 31.46 1.53 5.87
N ILE A 437 31.42 2.48 4.94
CA ILE A 437 32.54 2.77 4.04
C ILE A 437 32.99 4.22 4.19
N THR A 438 34.24 4.51 3.80
CA THR A 438 34.76 5.87 3.71
C THR A 438 35.06 6.16 2.26
N GLY A 439 34.54 7.27 1.72
CA GLY A 439 34.74 7.65 0.34
C GLY A 439 34.53 9.14 0.12
N ARG A 440 34.46 9.55 -1.15
CA ARG A 440 34.28 10.94 -1.54
C ARG A 440 33.07 11.04 -2.48
N PRO A 441 31.89 11.47 -2.00
CA PRO A 441 30.73 11.76 -2.85
C PRO A 441 31.05 12.78 -3.95
N SER A 442 30.15 12.89 -4.93
CA SER A 442 30.27 13.87 -6.03
C SER A 442 30.41 15.32 -5.55
N SER A 443 29.97 15.67 -4.34
CA SER A 443 30.20 16.98 -3.71
C SER A 443 31.67 17.28 -3.35
N GLY A 444 32.56 16.28 -3.32
CA GLY A 444 34.00 16.43 -3.20
C GLY A 444 34.57 16.43 -1.77
N ALA A 445 33.75 16.41 -0.72
CA ALA A 445 34.23 16.25 0.66
C ALA A 445 34.35 14.77 1.03
N LYS A 446 35.49 14.35 1.62
CA LYS A 446 35.64 12.97 2.10
C LYS A 446 34.73 12.75 3.31
N THR A 447 33.92 11.71 3.29
CA THR A 447 32.95 11.41 4.36
C THR A 447 32.78 9.91 4.54
N GLN A 448 32.09 9.52 5.61
CA GLN A 448 31.64 8.14 5.80
C GLN A 448 30.21 7.97 5.27
N GLY A 449 29.85 6.74 4.95
CA GLY A 449 28.52 6.38 4.49
C GLY A 449 28.17 4.94 4.81
N THR A 450 26.88 4.64 4.72
CA THR A 450 26.37 3.27 4.85
C THR A 450 26.12 2.72 3.46
N ALA A 451 26.91 1.72 3.07
CA ALA A 451 26.82 1.04 1.79
C ALA A 451 25.96 -0.23 1.90
N PHE A 452 24.97 -0.33 1.03
CA PHE A 452 24.25 -1.56 0.74
C PHE A 452 24.86 -2.20 -0.49
N LEU A 453 25.50 -3.34 -0.30
CA LEU A 453 26.24 -4.04 -1.36
C LEU A 453 25.32 -5.03 -2.06
N SER A 454 25.48 -5.14 -3.37
CA SER A 454 24.82 -6.13 -4.22
C SER A 454 25.86 -6.69 -5.19
N ARG A 455 25.68 -7.93 -5.65
CA ARG A 455 26.62 -8.61 -6.54
C ARG A 455 25.95 -8.92 -7.88
N LEU A 456 26.50 -8.39 -8.96
CA LEU A 456 26.11 -8.72 -10.34
C LEU A 456 27.04 -9.82 -10.85
N GLU A 457 26.46 -10.90 -11.38
CA GLU A 457 27.15 -12.05 -11.94
C GLU A 457 26.78 -12.20 -13.43
N GLY A 458 27.77 -12.52 -14.25
CA GLY A 458 27.61 -12.97 -15.63
C GLY A 458 28.41 -14.25 -15.87
N ALA A 459 28.41 -14.77 -17.10
CA ALA A 459 29.04 -16.05 -17.42
C ALA A 459 30.54 -16.15 -17.07
N SER A 460 31.26 -15.02 -17.07
CA SER A 460 32.71 -14.95 -16.89
C SER A 460 33.17 -13.80 -15.98
N PHE A 461 32.25 -13.15 -15.27
CA PHE A 461 32.57 -12.04 -14.38
C PHE A 461 31.58 -11.93 -13.22
N ASP A 462 32.04 -11.32 -12.15
CA ASP A 462 31.23 -10.74 -11.11
C ASP A 462 31.70 -9.31 -10.82
N ILE A 463 30.78 -8.45 -10.40
CA ILE A 463 31.10 -7.10 -9.94
C ILE A 463 30.16 -6.69 -8.82
N THR A 464 30.73 -6.10 -7.78
CA THR A 464 29.96 -5.56 -6.67
C THR A 464 29.50 -4.13 -6.97
N VAL A 465 28.25 -3.81 -6.64
CA VAL A 465 27.67 -2.47 -6.65
C VAL A 465 27.36 -2.04 -5.23
N ALA A 466 27.65 -0.79 -4.90
CA ALA A 466 27.28 -0.17 -3.64
C ALA A 466 26.22 0.91 -3.88
N ASP A 467 25.10 0.80 -3.17
CA ASP A 467 24.14 1.88 -2.97
C ASP A 467 24.44 2.53 -1.60
N VAL A 468 24.98 3.73 -1.62
CA VAL A 468 25.60 4.37 -0.47
C VAL A 468 24.79 5.58 -0.05
N GLN A 469 24.33 5.57 1.20
CA GLN A 469 23.83 6.76 1.88
C GLN A 469 25.01 7.40 2.65
N TRP A 470 25.50 8.54 2.17
CA TRP A 470 26.56 9.30 2.80
C TRP A 470 26.05 10.08 4.01
N ASP A 471 26.91 10.28 5.00
CA ASP A 471 26.60 11.10 6.19
C ASP A 471 26.42 12.58 5.84
N SER A 472 26.90 13.02 4.67
CA SER A 472 26.60 14.35 4.10
C SER A 472 25.15 14.52 3.65
N GLY A 473 24.36 13.44 3.63
CA GLY A 473 22.97 13.42 3.17
C GLY A 473 22.80 13.01 1.70
N GLU A 474 23.89 12.89 0.94
CA GLU A 474 23.87 12.43 -0.45
C GLU A 474 23.66 10.91 -0.53
N ARG A 475 22.97 10.43 -1.57
CA ARG A 475 22.86 9.01 -1.89
C ARG A 475 23.37 8.74 -3.30
N GLU A 476 24.24 7.75 -3.46
CA GLU A 476 24.86 7.44 -4.76
C GLU A 476 25.00 5.93 -4.96
N VAL A 477 24.90 5.50 -6.22
CA VAL A 477 25.09 4.10 -6.61
C VAL A 477 26.28 3.98 -7.56
N PHE A 478 27.27 3.15 -7.22
CA PHE A 478 28.49 3.00 -8.01
C PHE A 478 29.12 1.60 -7.86
N GLY A 479 30.05 1.26 -8.77
CA GLY A 479 30.79 0.01 -8.70
C GLY A 479 31.74 0.00 -7.52
N TYR A 480 31.64 -1.01 -6.66
CA TYR A 480 32.42 -1.16 -5.44
C TYR A 480 33.19 -2.48 -5.46
N ASP A 481 33.98 -2.66 -6.52
CA ASP A 481 34.82 -3.84 -6.67
C ASP A 481 36.27 -3.46 -7.02
N PRO A 482 37.16 -3.37 -6.03
CA PRO A 482 38.57 -3.06 -6.26
C PRO A 482 39.33 -4.22 -6.95
N GLY A 483 38.75 -5.42 -7.05
CA GLY A 483 39.34 -6.61 -7.66
C GLY A 483 38.86 -6.90 -9.10
N ALA A 484 37.90 -6.13 -9.62
CA ALA A 484 37.30 -6.38 -10.92
C ALA A 484 38.33 -6.37 -12.08
N THR A 485 38.25 -7.36 -12.98
CA THR A 485 39.10 -7.43 -14.16
C THR A 485 38.69 -6.39 -15.22
N LYS A 486 39.58 -6.07 -16.17
CA LYS A 486 39.20 -5.19 -17.29
C LYS A 486 38.18 -5.91 -18.19
N PRO A 487 37.13 -5.22 -18.68
CA PRO A 487 36.93 -3.77 -18.64
C PRO A 487 36.16 -3.24 -17.42
N LEU A 488 35.68 -4.10 -16.52
CA LEU A 488 34.80 -3.73 -15.41
C LEU A 488 35.48 -2.91 -14.30
N SER A 489 36.80 -3.05 -14.11
CA SER A 489 37.58 -2.16 -13.24
C SER A 489 37.44 -0.68 -13.57
N LEU A 490 37.05 -0.33 -14.80
CA LEU A 490 36.83 1.06 -15.20
C LEU A 490 35.59 1.69 -14.52
N LEU A 491 34.72 0.88 -13.90
CA LEU A 491 33.51 1.31 -13.20
C LEU A 491 33.69 1.43 -11.68
N HIS A 492 34.84 1.00 -11.13
CA HIS A 492 35.11 1.14 -9.70
C HIS A 492 35.16 2.62 -9.30
N GLU A 493 34.21 3.04 -8.46
CA GLU A 493 34.02 4.44 -8.02
C GLU A 493 33.89 5.46 -9.17
N ARG A 494 33.58 5.00 -10.39
CA ARG A 494 33.46 5.84 -11.59
C ARG A 494 32.04 5.78 -12.15
N ALA A 495 31.62 6.88 -12.78
CA ALA A 495 30.28 7.07 -13.35
C ALA A 495 29.13 6.77 -12.34
N PRO A 496 29.15 7.35 -11.12
CA PRO A 496 28.11 7.12 -10.13
C PRO A 496 26.72 7.54 -10.66
N ILE A 497 25.67 6.95 -10.10
CA ILE A 497 24.29 7.40 -10.27
C ILE A 497 23.91 8.13 -8.99
N SER A 498 23.73 9.44 -9.08
CA SER A 498 23.22 10.22 -7.95
C SER A 498 21.73 9.96 -7.75
N VAL A 499 21.34 9.76 -6.50
CA VAL A 499 19.95 9.59 -6.07
C VAL A 499 19.57 10.81 -5.24
N SER A 500 18.51 11.49 -5.63
CA SER A 500 18.06 12.73 -4.98
C SER A 500 16.60 12.62 -4.51
N PRO A 501 16.20 13.27 -3.42
CA PRO A 501 14.80 13.31 -3.02
C PRO A 501 13.93 13.96 -4.09
N SER A 502 12.73 13.42 -4.32
CA SER A 502 11.76 14.05 -5.22
C SER A 502 11.15 15.27 -4.54
N GLY A 503 11.37 16.46 -5.09
CA GLY A 503 10.70 17.68 -4.64
C GLY A 503 9.18 17.69 -4.86
N ARG A 504 8.65 16.72 -5.63
CA ARG A 504 7.23 16.63 -6.00
C ARG A 504 6.50 15.47 -5.33
N PHE A 505 7.15 14.32 -5.20
CA PHE A 505 6.55 13.12 -4.64
C PHE A 505 7.17 12.82 -3.28
N ARG A 506 6.36 12.93 -2.22
CA ARG A 506 6.83 12.70 -0.85
C ARG A 506 7.27 11.24 -0.66
N ASN A 507 8.38 11.03 0.05
CA ASN A 507 9.01 9.73 0.32
C ASN A 507 9.44 8.97 -0.96
N MET A 508 9.64 9.69 -2.06
CA MET A 508 10.16 9.12 -3.29
C MET A 508 11.53 9.73 -3.58
N SER A 509 12.43 8.92 -4.07
CA SER A 509 13.70 9.34 -4.65
C SER A 509 13.62 9.40 -6.16
N VAL A 510 14.55 10.13 -6.76
CA VAL A 510 14.74 10.29 -8.19
C VAL A 510 16.18 9.91 -8.52
N LEU A 511 16.34 9.07 -9.53
CA LEU A 511 17.63 8.83 -10.18
C LEU A 511 17.50 9.13 -11.67
N ASP A 512 18.52 9.76 -12.26
CA ASP A 512 18.52 10.06 -13.69
C ASP A 512 19.08 8.87 -14.50
N LEU A 513 18.46 8.58 -15.64
CA LEU A 513 18.87 7.50 -16.53
C LEU A 513 19.93 7.98 -17.51
N SER A 514 21.06 7.27 -17.51
CA SER A 514 22.19 7.53 -18.39
C SER A 514 22.80 6.20 -18.81
N VAL A 515 23.31 6.09 -20.03
CA VAL A 515 24.03 4.91 -20.51
C VAL A 515 25.52 5.20 -20.58
N VAL A 516 26.33 4.19 -20.31
CA VAL A 516 27.78 4.30 -20.41
C VAL A 516 28.25 4.26 -21.86
N ARG A 517 29.13 5.20 -22.23
CA ARG A 517 29.89 5.18 -23.48
C ARG A 517 31.38 5.17 -23.18
N ARG A 518 32.13 4.38 -23.97
CA ARG A 518 33.58 4.33 -23.93
C ARG A 518 34.18 5.37 -24.88
N ARG A 519 35.16 6.14 -24.40
CA ARG A 519 36.01 7.01 -25.23
C ARG A 519 37.48 6.67 -24.94
N GLY A 520 38.09 5.86 -25.79
CA GLY A 520 39.48 5.41 -25.58
C GLY A 520 39.63 4.54 -24.32
N THR A 521 40.39 5.01 -23.34
CA THR A 521 40.61 4.35 -22.04
C THR A 521 39.63 4.80 -20.95
N ASP A 522 38.83 5.83 -21.20
CA ASP A 522 37.88 6.38 -20.23
C ASP A 522 36.43 5.97 -20.53
N VAL A 523 35.63 6.01 -19.47
CA VAL A 523 34.22 5.65 -19.44
C VAL A 523 33.44 6.86 -18.95
N SER A 524 32.44 7.32 -19.70
CA SER A 524 31.54 8.39 -19.29
C SER A 524 30.08 7.99 -19.42
N ALA A 525 29.25 8.49 -18.51
CA ALA A 525 27.80 8.34 -18.58
C ALA A 525 27.20 9.50 -19.40
N VAL A 526 26.35 9.18 -20.37
CA VAL A 526 25.64 10.16 -21.20
C VAL A 526 24.14 10.01 -20.94
N PRO A 527 23.36 11.10 -20.84
CA PRO A 527 21.90 11.02 -20.69
C PRO A 527 21.28 10.06 -21.70
N ALA A 528 20.38 9.20 -21.20
CA ALA A 528 19.79 8.16 -22.01
C ALA A 528 18.49 8.65 -22.68
N THR A 529 18.31 8.25 -23.94
CA THR A 529 17.01 8.30 -24.64
C THR A 529 16.34 6.91 -24.62
N PRO A 530 15.02 6.82 -24.82
CA PRO A 530 14.32 5.55 -24.97
C PRO A 530 14.99 4.62 -25.99
N ASP A 531 15.36 5.15 -27.15
CA ASP A 531 16.04 4.39 -28.21
C ASP A 531 17.40 3.87 -27.75
N SER A 532 18.21 4.71 -27.10
CA SER A 532 19.53 4.29 -26.60
C SER A 532 19.45 3.21 -25.52
N LEU A 533 18.38 3.19 -24.73
CA LEU A 533 18.12 2.15 -23.73
C LEU A 533 17.63 0.87 -24.42
N ALA A 534 16.70 0.98 -25.38
CA ALA A 534 16.19 -0.16 -26.12
C ALA A 534 17.29 -0.86 -26.94
N ASP A 535 18.22 -0.11 -27.54
CA ASP A 535 19.36 -0.66 -28.28
C ASP A 535 20.29 -1.50 -27.39
N VAL A 536 20.54 -1.01 -26.17
CA VAL A 536 21.44 -1.65 -25.19
C VAL A 536 20.76 -2.78 -24.43
N LEU A 537 19.47 -2.68 -24.13
CA LEU A 537 18.77 -3.62 -23.25
C LEU A 537 17.97 -4.67 -24.04
N GLY A 538 17.49 -4.33 -25.24
CA GLY A 538 16.60 -5.18 -26.01
C GLY A 538 15.15 -5.23 -25.48
N PHE A 539 14.81 -4.41 -24.48
CA PHE A 539 13.47 -4.27 -23.93
C PHE A 539 13.21 -2.82 -23.48
N ASP A 540 11.93 -2.49 -23.24
CA ASP A 540 11.52 -1.20 -22.69
C ASP A 540 11.81 -1.13 -21.18
N LEU A 541 12.85 -0.38 -20.79
CA LEU A 541 13.24 -0.22 -19.39
C LEU A 541 12.11 0.38 -18.53
N GLY A 542 11.28 1.24 -19.12
CA GLY A 542 10.15 1.87 -18.44
C GLY A 542 9.17 0.84 -17.89
N THR A 543 8.71 -0.06 -18.75
CA THR A 543 7.80 -1.15 -18.41
C THR A 543 8.45 -2.17 -17.47
N ALA A 544 9.75 -2.44 -17.65
CA ALA A 544 10.49 -3.34 -16.78
C ALA A 544 10.54 -2.84 -15.33
N LEU A 545 10.91 -1.57 -15.10
CA LEU A 545 11.04 -1.01 -13.75
C LEU A 545 9.70 -0.81 -13.05
N ASP A 546 8.64 -0.47 -13.79
CA ASP A 546 7.26 -0.41 -13.27
C ASP A 546 6.83 -1.78 -12.71
N SER A 547 7.27 -2.87 -13.36
CA SER A 547 6.92 -4.23 -12.95
C SER A 547 7.74 -4.77 -11.77
N LEU A 548 8.98 -4.31 -11.60
CA LEU A 548 9.96 -4.83 -10.65
C LEU A 548 9.81 -4.26 -9.23
N ALA A 549 9.59 -2.94 -9.11
CA ALA A 549 9.58 -2.24 -7.82
C ALA A 549 8.67 -1.01 -7.78
N GLU A 550 7.63 -0.97 -8.63
CA GLU A 550 6.69 0.17 -8.75
C GLU A 550 7.38 1.51 -9.11
N GLY A 551 8.56 1.45 -9.73
CA GLY A 551 9.30 2.63 -10.17
C GLY A 551 8.68 3.30 -11.40
N ILE A 552 8.47 4.61 -11.35
CA ILE A 552 7.86 5.38 -12.42
C ILE A 552 8.95 5.98 -13.31
N VAL A 553 9.04 5.53 -14.55
CA VAL A 553 10.01 6.03 -15.54
C VAL A 553 9.40 7.11 -16.43
N GLY A 554 10.17 8.15 -16.74
CA GLY A 554 9.75 9.22 -17.65
C GLY A 554 10.72 10.39 -17.67
N THR A 555 10.43 11.41 -18.47
CA THR A 555 11.26 12.62 -18.50
C THR A 555 11.07 13.47 -17.24
N ARG A 556 12.09 14.23 -16.85
CA ARG A 556 12.03 15.15 -15.71
C ARG A 556 10.92 16.20 -15.86
N ALA A 557 10.66 16.67 -17.07
CA ALA A 557 9.55 17.59 -17.37
C ALA A 557 8.18 16.96 -17.05
N ARG A 558 8.00 15.69 -17.40
CA ARG A 558 6.75 14.96 -17.14
C ARG A 558 6.58 14.62 -15.66
N LEU A 559 7.60 14.01 -15.07
CA LEU A 559 7.55 13.47 -13.70
C LEU A 559 7.75 14.54 -12.65
N LEU A 560 8.73 15.43 -12.80
CA LEU A 560 9.11 16.41 -11.78
C LEU A 560 8.62 17.83 -12.07
N LYS A 561 8.00 18.07 -13.23
CA LYS A 561 7.65 19.42 -13.74
C LYS A 561 8.87 20.32 -13.94
N ASP A 562 10.02 19.71 -14.22
CA ASP A 562 11.26 20.43 -14.55
C ASP A 562 11.11 21.12 -15.92
N LYS A 563 11.07 22.45 -15.91
CA LYS A 563 11.02 23.28 -17.13
C LYS A 563 12.40 23.76 -17.57
N GLY A 564 13.46 23.31 -16.89
CA GLY A 564 14.84 23.67 -17.16
C GLY A 564 15.45 22.89 -18.35
N PRO A 565 16.75 23.09 -18.61
CA PRO A 565 17.46 22.44 -19.72
C PRO A 565 17.53 20.91 -19.57
N THR A 566 17.32 20.38 -18.37
CA THR A 566 17.26 18.95 -18.05
C THR A 566 15.87 18.34 -18.22
N GLY A 567 14.87 19.10 -18.66
CA GLY A 567 13.48 18.65 -18.74
C GLY A 567 13.27 17.36 -19.56
N GLU A 568 14.01 17.19 -20.66
CA GLU A 568 13.91 16.01 -21.53
C GLU A 568 14.76 14.82 -21.07
N GLN A 569 15.56 14.98 -20.00
CA GLN A 569 16.35 13.89 -19.44
C GLN A 569 15.43 12.83 -18.84
N MET A 570 15.69 11.57 -19.18
CA MET A 570 14.98 10.43 -18.60
C MET A 570 15.39 10.22 -17.15
N CYS A 571 14.42 9.93 -16.28
CA CYS A 571 14.62 9.65 -14.88
C CYS A 571 13.64 8.57 -14.39
N VAL A 572 13.93 8.02 -13.22
CA VAL A 572 13.06 7.08 -12.51
C VAL A 572 12.75 7.66 -11.14
N VAL A 573 11.46 7.66 -10.78
CA VAL A 573 10.96 8.03 -9.46
C VAL A 573 10.54 6.75 -8.73
N PHE A 574 11.09 6.50 -7.56
CA PHE A 574 10.92 5.25 -6.81
C PHE A 574 10.85 5.49 -5.30
N ASP A 575 10.39 4.51 -4.52
CA ASP A 575 10.30 4.64 -3.06
C ASP A 575 11.69 4.88 -2.45
N GLU A 576 11.82 5.83 -1.52
CA GLU A 576 13.11 6.20 -0.94
C GLU A 576 13.83 5.05 -0.21
N THR A 577 13.07 4.03 0.24
CA THR A 577 13.60 2.85 0.94
C THR A 577 13.99 1.69 0.03
N ASP A 578 13.75 1.81 -1.28
CA ASP A 578 14.06 0.76 -2.25
C ASP A 578 15.55 0.76 -2.64
N HIS A 579 16.20 -0.38 -2.46
CA HIS A 579 17.58 -0.66 -2.82
C HIS A 579 17.72 -1.62 -4.01
N VAL A 580 16.63 -2.25 -4.45
CA VAL A 580 16.60 -3.15 -5.61
C VAL A 580 16.65 -2.34 -6.90
N LEU A 581 15.76 -1.36 -7.05
CA LEU A 581 15.68 -0.57 -8.27
C LEU A 581 16.98 0.17 -8.59
N PRO A 582 17.64 0.86 -7.65
CA PRO A 582 18.90 1.56 -7.95
C PRO A 582 20.01 0.59 -8.36
N ALA A 583 20.11 -0.59 -7.72
CA ALA A 583 21.08 -1.61 -8.07
C ALA A 583 20.83 -2.21 -9.47
N VAL A 584 19.57 -2.46 -9.83
CA VAL A 584 19.18 -2.94 -11.17
C VAL A 584 19.45 -1.90 -12.24
N VAL A 585 19.07 -0.65 -12.01
CA VAL A 585 19.36 0.43 -12.97
C VAL A 585 20.86 0.57 -13.16
N TRP A 586 21.65 0.52 -12.09
CA TRP A 586 23.10 0.53 -12.19
C TRP A 586 23.61 -0.64 -13.03
N ALA A 587 23.21 -1.88 -12.72
CA ALA A 587 23.65 -3.08 -13.44
C ALA A 587 23.37 -3.01 -14.95
N LEU A 588 22.16 -2.60 -15.32
CA LEU A 588 21.74 -2.49 -16.72
C LEU A 588 22.47 -1.37 -17.47
N THR A 589 22.63 -0.21 -16.83
CA THR A 589 23.11 1.00 -17.51
C THR A 589 24.61 1.25 -17.38
N ARG A 590 25.30 0.49 -16.50
CA ARG A 590 26.75 0.56 -16.28
C ARG A 590 27.45 -0.68 -16.83
N PRO A 591 27.67 -1.78 -16.08
CA PRO A 591 28.49 -2.90 -16.53
C PRO A 591 27.95 -3.59 -17.79
N ILE A 592 26.64 -3.87 -17.86
CA ILE A 592 26.07 -4.55 -19.03
C ILE A 592 26.15 -3.66 -20.27
N SER A 593 25.82 -2.37 -20.14
CA SER A 593 25.99 -1.38 -21.21
C SER A 593 27.44 -1.27 -21.68
N LEU A 594 28.42 -1.31 -20.76
CA LEU A 594 29.84 -1.24 -21.09
C LEU A 594 30.32 -2.48 -21.82
N LEU A 595 29.96 -3.67 -21.36
CA LEU A 595 30.34 -4.94 -21.99
C LEU A 595 29.80 -5.01 -23.42
N ARG A 596 28.51 -4.68 -23.62
CA ARG A 596 27.89 -4.66 -24.96
C ARG A 596 28.50 -3.59 -25.89
N ALA A 597 28.97 -2.47 -25.34
CA ALA A 597 29.66 -1.44 -26.12
C ALA A 597 31.06 -1.89 -26.58
N ILE A 598 31.70 -2.83 -25.88
CA ILE A 598 33.02 -3.37 -26.21
C ILE A 598 32.89 -4.60 -27.11
N ASN A 599 31.94 -5.47 -26.81
CA ASN A 599 31.64 -6.69 -27.53
C ASN A 599 30.14 -6.71 -27.90
N PRO A 600 29.77 -6.38 -29.14
CA PRO A 600 28.37 -6.39 -29.57
C PRO A 600 27.68 -7.77 -29.47
N ASP A 601 28.47 -8.86 -29.48
CA ASP A 601 28.01 -10.23 -29.35
C ASP A 601 27.75 -10.65 -27.89
N GLU A 602 28.07 -9.78 -26.92
CA GLU A 602 27.75 -10.00 -25.51
C GLU A 602 26.22 -10.14 -25.33
N PRO A 603 25.73 -11.14 -24.57
CA PRO A 603 24.30 -11.39 -24.41
C PRO A 603 23.52 -10.14 -23.98
N ARG A 604 22.35 -9.94 -24.58
CA ARG A 604 21.42 -8.91 -24.08
C ARG A 604 20.85 -9.34 -22.72
N PRO A 605 20.66 -8.42 -21.78
CA PRO A 605 19.94 -8.75 -20.56
C PRO A 605 18.48 -9.11 -20.90
N ALA A 606 17.89 -10.03 -20.14
CA ALA A 606 16.45 -10.22 -20.12
C ALA A 606 15.79 -9.12 -19.26
N THR A 607 14.47 -8.96 -19.43
CA THR A 607 13.68 -8.08 -18.56
C THR A 607 13.86 -8.49 -17.09
N PRO A 608 14.26 -7.56 -16.19
CA PRO A 608 14.42 -7.82 -14.77
C PRO A 608 13.25 -8.57 -14.14
N ALA A 609 13.53 -9.74 -13.57
CA ALA A 609 12.58 -10.53 -12.82
C ALA A 609 13.11 -10.77 -11.40
N LEU A 610 12.41 -10.24 -10.39
CA LEU A 610 12.80 -10.42 -8.99
C LEU A 610 12.49 -11.86 -8.55
N GLN A 611 13.51 -12.69 -8.40
CA GLN A 611 13.43 -13.96 -7.70
C GLN A 611 13.54 -13.72 -6.19
N ARG A 612 12.44 -13.92 -5.45
CA ARG A 612 12.42 -13.83 -3.97
C ARG A 612 13.09 -15.05 -3.31
N ARG A 613 14.30 -15.38 -3.77
CA ARG A 613 15.22 -16.34 -3.14
C ARG A 613 16.29 -15.55 -2.40
N PRO A 614 16.63 -15.91 -1.15
CA PRO A 614 17.74 -15.28 -0.44
C PRO A 614 19.05 -15.46 -1.23
N PRO A 615 20.03 -14.54 -1.09
CA PRO A 615 21.39 -14.76 -1.57
C PRO A 615 21.92 -16.09 -1.03
N ARG A 616 22.69 -16.82 -1.83
CA ARG A 616 23.32 -18.07 -1.38
C ARG A 616 24.34 -17.78 -0.28
N SER A 617 24.66 -18.77 0.55
CA SER A 617 25.60 -18.59 1.66
C SER A 617 26.99 -18.13 1.24
N ASP A 618 27.42 -18.47 0.02
CA ASP A 618 28.67 -18.01 -0.63
C ASP A 618 28.58 -16.60 -1.25
N GLU A 619 27.36 -16.06 -1.36
CA GLU A 619 27.09 -14.69 -1.83
C GLU A 619 27.03 -13.68 -0.68
N LEU A 620 26.77 -14.16 0.54
CA LEU A 620 26.81 -13.35 1.75
C LEU A 620 28.26 -13.09 2.13
N ILE A 621 28.67 -11.81 2.11
CA ILE A 621 29.97 -11.42 2.66
C ILE A 621 29.78 -11.24 4.16
N LEU A 622 29.85 -12.35 4.89
CA LEU A 622 29.92 -12.35 6.36
C LEU A 622 31.20 -11.60 6.75
N ASP A 623 31.06 -10.51 7.51
CA ASP A 623 32.19 -9.92 8.21
C ASP A 623 32.63 -10.89 9.33
N GLU A 624 33.94 -11.10 9.48
CA GLU A 624 34.53 -11.64 10.72
C GLU A 624 34.33 -10.68 11.90
#